data_AF-A0A948PXP1-F1
#
_entry.id   AF-A0A948PXP1-F1
#
_cell.length_a   1.000
_cell.length_b   1.000
_cell.length_c   1.000
_cell.angle_alpha   90.00
_cell.angle_beta   90.00
_cell.angle_gamma   90.00
#
_symmetry.space_group_name_H-M   'P 1'
#
loop_
_entity.id
_entity.type
_entity.pdbx_description
1 polymer ?
#
loop_
_entity_poly.entity_id
_entity_poly.type
_entity_poly.pdbx_seq_one_letter_code
_entity_poly.pdbx_strand_id
1 'polypeptide(L)'
;FAALGTTEQGESGTQFRVDYLKPIGAIGFYHPDWVVVQHTATGTVSWIIETKGRVWEGTKAKDEAIDDWCARITEQIGQLWKYTRIDQVLFDGLKPKTLTELIKAKERSQGGGLFS
;
A
#
# COMPACT_ATOMS: atom_id res chain seq x y z
N PHE A 1 -6.62 -12.21 31.67
CA PHE A 1 -7.15 -11.27 30.66
C PHE A 1 -5.98 -10.83 29.78
N ALA A 2 -5.75 -11.53 28.67
CA ALA A 2 -4.74 -11.12 27.70
C ALA A 2 -5.42 -10.14 26.72
N ALA A 3 -5.05 -8.87 26.80
CA ALA A 3 -5.41 -7.90 25.78
C ALA A 3 -4.62 -8.24 24.51
N LEU A 4 -5.22 -9.06 23.64
CA LEU A 4 -4.86 -9.11 22.24
C LEU A 4 -5.08 -7.70 21.71
N GLY A 5 -4.00 -6.98 21.46
CA GLY A 5 -4.03 -5.66 20.83
C GLY A 5 -4.59 -5.76 19.42
N THR A 6 -5.92 -5.83 19.31
CA THR A 6 -6.61 -5.11 18.27
C THR A 6 -6.45 -3.66 18.67
N THR A 7 -5.52 -2.94 18.03
CA THR A 7 -5.65 -1.49 17.98
C THR A 7 -7.10 -1.24 17.56
N GLU A 8 -7.89 -0.63 18.44
CA GLU A 8 -9.11 0.03 18.04
C GLU A 8 -8.67 1.09 17.02
N GLN A 9 -8.66 0.72 15.74
CA GLN A 9 -8.89 1.69 14.70
C GLN A 9 -10.33 2.12 14.97
N GLY A 10 -10.52 3.28 15.60
CA GLY A 10 -11.84 3.86 15.86
C GLY A 10 -12.68 3.87 14.58
N GLU A 11 -14.00 4.07 14.70
CA GLU A 11 -14.91 4.05 13.54
C GLU A 11 -14.29 4.83 12.37
N SER A 12 -13.88 4.09 11.34
CA SER A 12 -13.33 4.69 10.14
C SER A 12 -14.44 5.52 9.51
N GLY A 13 -14.12 6.75 9.10
CA GLY A 13 -15.05 7.59 8.34
C GLY A 13 -15.42 7.02 6.97
N THR A 14 -14.90 5.84 6.60
CA THR A 14 -15.18 5.14 5.37
C THR A 14 -15.45 3.64 5.61
N GLN A 15 -16.34 3.08 4.79
CA GLN A 15 -16.53 1.63 4.72
C GLN A 15 -15.47 0.93 3.86
N PHE A 16 -14.63 1.68 3.14
CA PHE A 16 -13.55 1.10 2.36
C PHE A 16 -12.47 0.51 3.27
N ARG A 17 -12.21 -0.78 3.10
CA ARG A 17 -11.17 -1.54 3.80
C ARG A 17 -10.61 -2.60 2.87
N VAL A 18 -9.39 -3.05 3.16
CA VAL A 18 -8.72 -4.13 2.42
C VAL A 18 -8.67 -5.36 3.30
N ASP A 19 -9.32 -6.42 2.84
CA ASP A 19 -9.25 -7.74 3.48
C ASP A 19 -8.00 -8.48 2.99
N TYR A 20 -7.26 -9.12 3.90
CA TYR A 20 -6.07 -9.89 3.60
C TYR A 20 -5.99 -11.19 4.41
N LEU A 21 -5.28 -12.18 3.88
CA LEU A 21 -5.07 -13.45 4.57
C LEU A 21 -3.88 -13.35 5.53
N LYS A 22 -4.10 -13.64 6.81
CA LYS A 22 -3.02 -13.73 7.80
C LYS A 22 -2.28 -15.07 7.65
N PRO A 23 -1.01 -15.18 8.08
CA PRO A 23 -0.26 -16.43 8.04
C PRO A 23 -0.95 -17.63 8.72
N ILE A 24 -1.78 -17.36 9.74
CA ILE A 24 -2.57 -18.37 10.45
C ILE A 24 -3.88 -18.78 9.74
N GLY A 25 -4.10 -18.32 8.51
CA GLY A 25 -5.30 -18.61 7.71
C GLY A 25 -6.55 -17.78 8.05
N ALA A 26 -6.48 -16.92 9.06
CA ALA A 26 -7.57 -16.00 9.39
C ALA A 26 -7.62 -14.80 8.43
N ILE A 27 -8.83 -14.30 8.14
CA ILE A 27 -9.00 -13.03 7.41
C ILE A 27 -8.78 -11.88 8.39
N GLY A 28 -7.89 -10.96 8.04
CA GLY A 28 -7.78 -9.65 8.65
C GLY A 28 -8.29 -8.57 7.71
N PHE A 29 -8.50 -7.37 8.23
CA PHE A 29 -8.72 -6.19 7.42
C PHE A 29 -7.89 -5.01 7.96
N TYR A 30 -7.72 -4.00 7.13
CA TYR A 30 -7.22 -2.69 7.56
C TYR A 30 -7.83 -1.59 6.69
N HIS A 31 -7.83 -0.36 7.22
CA HIS A 31 -8.14 0.83 6.46
C HIS A 31 -6.85 1.43 5.92
N PRO A 32 -6.75 1.65 4.60
CA PRO A 32 -5.55 2.24 4.04
C PRO A 32 -5.45 3.73 4.37
N ASP A 33 -4.22 4.26 4.37
CA ASP A 33 -4.00 5.70 4.59
C ASP A 33 -4.67 6.53 3.48
N TRP A 34 -4.54 6.10 2.22
CA TRP A 34 -5.18 6.76 1.07
C TRP A 34 -5.68 5.77 0.02
N VAL A 35 -6.81 6.15 -0.60
CA VAL A 35 -7.31 5.56 -1.84
C VAL A 35 -7.43 6.68 -2.87
N VAL A 36 -6.74 6.55 -4.00
CA VAL A 36 -6.63 7.62 -5.01
C VAL A 36 -7.04 7.10 -6.38
N VAL A 37 -7.96 7.81 -7.03
CA VAL A 37 -8.27 7.58 -8.45
C VAL A 37 -7.45 8.57 -9.28
N GLN A 38 -6.52 8.06 -10.08
CA GLN A 38 -5.69 8.86 -10.96
C GLN A 38 -6.12 8.68 -12.42
N HIS A 39 -6.51 9.78 -13.07
CA HIS A 39 -6.72 9.79 -14.52
C HIS A 39 -5.39 10.08 -15.23
N THR A 40 -4.99 9.19 -16.13
CA THR A 40 -3.78 9.31 -16.95
C THR A 40 -4.13 9.31 -18.43
N ALA A 41 -3.17 9.68 -19.29
CA ALA A 41 -3.36 9.61 -20.74
C ALA A 41 -3.67 8.19 -21.25
N THR A 42 -3.25 7.15 -20.53
CA THR A 42 -3.45 5.74 -20.89
C THR A 42 -4.65 5.10 -20.17
N GLY A 43 -5.41 5.86 -19.38
CA GLY A 43 -6.56 5.38 -18.63
C GLY A 43 -6.52 5.70 -17.14
N THR A 44 -7.49 5.17 -16.41
CA THR A 44 -7.62 5.38 -14.96
C THR A 44 -6.85 4.32 -14.18
N VAL A 45 -6.15 4.74 -13.13
CA VAL A 45 -5.48 3.87 -12.16
C VAL A 45 -6.01 4.17 -10.78
N SER A 46 -6.52 3.15 -10.09
CA SER A 46 -6.88 3.21 -8.68
C SER A 46 -5.68 2.80 -7.83
N TRP A 47 -5.30 3.64 -6.89
CA TRP A 47 -4.15 3.42 -6.02
C TRP A 47 -4.61 3.19 -4.59
N ILE A 48 -4.00 2.22 -3.93
CA ILE A 48 -3.92 2.18 -2.49
C ILE A 48 -2.51 2.63 -2.09
N ILE A 49 -2.44 3.63 -1.21
CA ILE A 49 -1.17 4.23 -0.80
C ILE A 49 -1.06 4.13 0.71
N GLU A 50 0.04 3.54 1.16
CA GLU A 50 0.40 3.43 2.58
C GLU A 50 1.60 4.32 2.88
N THR A 51 1.54 5.05 3.98
CA THR A 51 2.67 5.84 4.48
C THR A 51 3.35 5.10 5.62
N LYS A 52 4.68 5.18 5.68
CA LYS A 52 5.43 4.50 6.74
C LYS A 52 6.55 5.36 7.29
N GLY A 53 6.43 5.74 8.56
CA GLY A 53 7.54 6.34 9.29
C GLY A 53 8.66 5.32 9.55
N ARG A 54 8.35 4.26 10.32
CA ARG A 54 9.29 3.19 10.65
C ARG A 54 8.90 1.87 9.98
N VAL A 55 9.83 1.30 9.24
CA VAL A 55 9.70 0.00 8.58
C VAL A 55 10.12 -1.10 9.56
N TRP A 56 9.29 -2.14 9.68
CA TRP A 56 9.55 -3.31 10.53
C TRP A 56 9.60 -4.60 9.69
N GLU A 57 10.14 -5.69 10.25
CA GLU A 57 10.33 -6.97 9.56
C GLU A 57 9.02 -7.52 8.94
N GLY A 58 7.89 -7.39 9.63
CA GLY A 58 6.57 -7.82 9.14
C GLY A 58 5.92 -6.93 8.07
N THR A 59 6.60 -5.88 7.61
CA THR A 59 6.02 -4.96 6.60
C THR A 59 5.94 -5.63 5.24
N LYS A 60 6.94 -6.42 4.85
CA LYS A 60 7.00 -7.07 3.54
C LYS A 60 5.81 -8.01 3.28
N ALA A 61 5.46 -8.84 4.27
CA ALA A 61 4.32 -9.76 4.14
C ALA A 61 2.97 -9.02 3.97
N LYS A 62 2.85 -7.80 4.53
CA LYS A 62 1.65 -6.97 4.33
C LYS A 62 1.63 -6.34 2.94
N ASP A 63 2.79 -5.87 2.47
CA ASP A 63 2.95 -5.31 1.12
C ASP A 63 2.60 -6.35 0.05
N GLU A 64 3.11 -7.58 0.20
CA GLU A 64 2.79 -8.69 -0.72
C GLU A 64 1.28 -9.01 -0.72
N ALA A 65 0.66 -9.05 0.47
CA ALA A 65 -0.76 -9.35 0.58
C ALA A 65 -1.67 -8.30 -0.09
N ILE A 66 -1.28 -7.02 -0.07
CA ILE A 66 -2.03 -5.97 -0.78
C ILE A 66 -1.73 -5.93 -2.27
N ASP A 67 -0.49 -6.23 -2.68
CA ASP A 67 -0.16 -6.38 -4.10
C ASP A 67 -1.04 -7.49 -4.73
N ASP A 68 -1.17 -8.62 -4.05
CA ASP A 68 -2.05 -9.73 -4.46
C ASP A 68 -3.53 -9.31 -4.49
N TRP A 69 -3.98 -8.53 -3.50
CA TRP A 69 -5.34 -8.00 -3.49
C TRP A 69 -5.61 -7.09 -4.69
N CYS A 70 -4.66 -6.18 -5.01
CA CYS A 70 -4.76 -5.28 -6.16
C CYS A 70 -4.82 -6.06 -7.47
N ALA A 71 -3.98 -7.09 -7.62
CA ALA A 71 -3.96 -7.94 -8.79
C ALA A 71 -5.32 -8.65 -9.00
N ARG A 72 -5.85 -9.27 -7.94
CA ARG A 72 -7.14 -9.98 -7.98
C ARG A 72 -8.31 -9.06 -8.32
N ILE A 73 -8.39 -7.90 -7.68
CA ILE A 73 -9.47 -6.94 -7.97
C ILE A 73 -9.32 -6.42 -9.40
N THR A 74 -8.10 -6.14 -9.85
CA THR A 74 -7.86 -5.72 -11.23
C THR A 74 -8.43 -6.72 -12.24
N GLU A 75 -8.12 -7.99 -12.04
CA GLU A 75 -8.64 -9.08 -12.87
C GLU A 75 -10.17 -9.17 -12.78
N GLN A 76 -10.73 -9.10 -11.57
CA GLN A 76 -12.16 -9.33 -11.34
C GLN A 76 -13.06 -8.22 -11.91
N ILE A 77 -12.64 -6.95 -11.84
CA ILE A 77 -13.48 -5.81 -12.24
C ILE A 77 -13.00 -5.09 -13.51
N GLY A 78 -11.85 -5.50 -14.08
CA GLY A 78 -11.29 -4.91 -15.29
C GLY A 78 -10.79 -3.47 -15.13
N GLN A 79 -10.57 -3.00 -13.91
CA GLN A 79 -10.03 -1.68 -13.61
C GLN A 79 -8.66 -1.83 -12.96
N LEU A 80 -7.68 -1.04 -13.37
CA LEU A 80 -6.32 -1.20 -12.85
C LEU A 80 -6.21 -0.70 -11.41
N TRP A 81 -5.91 -1.61 -10.49
CA TRP A 81 -5.57 -1.34 -9.10
C TRP A 81 -4.08 -1.55 -8.87
N LYS A 82 -3.45 -0.61 -8.15
CA LYS A 82 -2.04 -0.67 -7.78
C LYS A 82 -1.84 -0.30 -6.33
N TYR A 83 -0.82 -0.89 -5.73
CA TYR A 83 -0.36 -0.55 -4.40
C TYR A 83 0.99 0.19 -4.46
N THR A 84 1.20 1.13 -3.55
CA THR A 84 2.54 1.63 -3.25
C THR A 84 2.68 2.04 -1.78
N ARG A 85 3.79 1.63 -1.17
CA ARG A 85 4.24 2.15 0.13
C ARG A 85 5.19 3.32 -0.06
N ILE A 86 4.94 4.42 0.66
CA ILE A 86 5.81 5.59 0.70
C ILE A 86 6.44 5.69 2.08
N ASP A 87 7.74 5.38 2.15
CA ASP A 87 8.51 5.50 3.39
C ASP A 87 8.88 6.97 3.64
N GLN A 88 8.76 7.43 4.88
CA GLN A 88 9.02 8.82 5.27
C GLN A 88 10.42 9.28 4.85
N VAL A 89 11.43 8.41 5.01
CA VAL A 89 12.83 8.71 4.62
C VAL A 89 12.93 9.06 3.13
N LEU A 90 12.19 8.36 2.26
CA LEU A 90 12.15 8.65 0.83
C LEU A 90 11.43 9.98 0.56
N PHE A 91 10.29 10.20 1.21
CA PHE A 91 9.48 11.42 1.03
C PHE A 91 10.24 12.68 1.45
N ASP A 92 10.81 12.67 2.66
CA ASP A 92 11.52 13.81 3.25
C ASP A 92 12.77 14.18 2.44
N GLY A 93 13.45 13.19 1.85
CA GLY A 93 14.63 13.40 1.00
C GLY A 93 14.33 13.98 -0.38
N LEU A 94 13.14 13.72 -0.93
CA LEU A 94 12.79 14.14 -2.30
C LEU A 94 11.95 15.41 -2.36
N LYS A 95 11.12 15.69 -1.34
CA LYS A 95 10.13 16.78 -1.33
C LYS A 95 9.29 16.81 -2.63
N PRO A 96 8.66 15.69 -2.99
CA PRO A 96 7.97 15.51 -4.26
C PRO A 96 6.74 16.42 -4.37
N LYS A 97 6.40 16.81 -5.59
CA LYS A 97 5.17 17.57 -5.90
C LYS A 97 4.08 16.69 -6.53
N THR A 98 4.46 15.52 -7.03
CA THR A 98 3.53 14.62 -7.72
C THR A 98 3.68 13.17 -7.24
N LEU A 99 2.60 12.40 -7.31
CA LEU A 99 2.63 10.96 -7.03
C LEU A 99 3.58 10.22 -8.01
N THR A 100 3.64 10.68 -9.26
CA THR A 100 4.55 10.13 -10.27
C THR A 100 6.02 10.28 -9.88
N GLU A 101 6.42 11.42 -9.30
CA GLU A 101 7.79 11.62 -8.80
C GLU A 101 8.13 10.62 -7.68
N LEU A 102 7.20 10.41 -6.75
CA LEU A 102 7.33 9.44 -5.67
C LEU A 102 7.51 8.01 -6.18
N ILE A 103 6.64 7.56 -7.08
CA ILE A 103 6.68 6.21 -7.64
C ILE A 103 8.00 5.98 -8.35
N LYS A 104 8.40 6.90 -9.23
CA LYS A 104 9.67 6.78 -9.97
C LYS A 104 10.89 6.75 -9.05
N ALA A 105 10.86 7.50 -7.96
CA ALA A 105 11.98 7.50 -7.01
C ALA A 105 12.05 6.21 -6.20
N LYS A 106 10.89 5.66 -5.79
CA LYS A 106 10.81 4.34 -5.15
C LYS A 106 11.38 3.26 -6.07
N GLU A 107 10.96 3.22 -7.34
CA GLU A 107 11.46 2.26 -8.34
C GLU A 107 12.99 2.31 -8.49
N ARG A 108 13.57 3.51 -8.55
CA ARG A 108 15.04 3.67 -8.59
C ARG A 108 15.73 3.17 -7.32
N SER A 109 15.14 3.41 -6.14
CA SER A 109 15.71 2.96 -4.87
C SER A 109 15.70 1.44 -4.70
N GLN A 110 14.73 0.75 -5.32
CA GLN A 110 14.61 -0.71 -5.28
C GLN A 110 15.45 -1.41 -6.37
N GLY A 111 15.73 -0.75 -7.50
CA GLY A 111 16.53 -1.29 -8.61
C GLY A 111 18.06 -1.22 -8.44
N GLY A 112 18.57 -0.54 -7.40
CA GLY A 112 20.01 -0.37 -7.18
C GLY A 112 20.75 -1.56 -6.55
N GLY A 113 20.02 -2.63 -6.17
CA GLY A 113 20.58 -3.76 -5.40
C GLY A 113 21.09 -4.96 -6.20
N LEU A 114 21.19 -4.88 -7.53
CA LEU A 114 21.60 -6.05 -8.35
C LEU A 114 22.92 -5.91 -9.11
N PHE A 115 23.66 -4.82 -8.93
CA PHE A 115 25.03 -4.66 -9.43
C PHE A 115 25.86 -3.78 -8.47
N SER A 116 26.23 -4.33 -7.33
CA SER A 116 27.32 -3.82 -6.47
C SER A 116 27.97 -4.98 -5.72
#